data_AF-X1FCG5-F1
#
_entry.id   AF-X1FCG5-F1
#
_cell.length_a   1.000
_cell.length_b   1.000
_cell.length_c   1.000
_cell.angle_alpha   90.00
_cell.angle_beta   90.00
_cell.angle_gamma   90.00
#
_symmetry.space_group_name_H-M   'P 1'
#
loop_
_entity.id
_entity.type
_entity.pdbx_description
1 polymer ?
#
loop_
_entity_poly.entity_id
_entity_poly.type
_entity_poly.pdbx_seq_one_letter_code
_entity_poly.pdbx_strand_id
1 'polypeptide(L)' 'MITSSYLNNPLRKFKPDELKKIVKKYTETHKKSKELYDRARKIIPGGVEHNLAFNFPFPLASKKVDGCYMWTVD' A
#
# COMPACT_ATOMS: atom_id res chain seq x y z
N MET A 1 -31.27 -15.82 -10.19
CA MET A 1 -29.88 -15.73 -9.69
C MET A 1 -28.97 -15.54 -10.88
N ILE A 2 -28.36 -14.36 -11.04
CA ILE A 2 -27.41 -14.10 -12.12
C ILE A 2 -26.09 -14.76 -11.72
N THR A 3 -25.78 -15.93 -12.26
CA THR A 3 -24.47 -16.56 -12.09
C THR A 3 -23.47 -15.81 -12.96
N SER A 4 -22.87 -14.75 -12.41
CA SER A 4 -21.81 -14.00 -13.08
C SER A 4 -20.58 -14.89 -13.25
N SER A 5 -20.36 -15.37 -14.48
CA SER A 5 -19.22 -16.20 -14.88
C SER A 5 -17.85 -15.60 -14.53
N TYR A 6 -17.78 -14.29 -14.25
CA TYR A 6 -16.58 -13.59 -13.83
C TYR A 6 -16.06 -14.01 -12.44
N LEU A 7 -16.92 -14.47 -11.54
CA LEU A 7 -16.52 -14.92 -10.20
C LEU A 7 -15.79 -16.28 -10.20
N ASN A 8 -15.93 -17.05 -11.28
CA ASN A 8 -15.36 -18.41 -11.37
C ASN A 8 -13.96 -18.45 -12.00
N ASN A 9 -13.47 -17.32 -12.54
CA ASN A 9 -12.11 -17.27 -13.07
C ASN A 9 -11.10 -17.07 -11.93
N PRO A 10 -10.04 -17.87 -11.85
CA PRO A 10 -9.01 -17.68 -10.84
C PRO A 10 -8.37 -16.30 -11.01
N LEU A 11 -8.31 -15.53 -9.93
CA LEU A 11 -7.64 -14.24 -9.92
C LEU A 11 -6.19 -14.41 -10.40
N ARG A 12 -5.81 -13.63 -11.41
CA ARG A 12 -4.44 -13.65 -11.95
C ARG A 12 -3.47 -13.19 -10.86
N LYS A 13 -2.58 -14.08 -10.45
CA LYS A 13 -1.54 -13.79 -9.45
C LYS A 13 -0.33 -13.17 -10.13
N PHE A 14 0.38 -12.31 -9.39
CA PHE A 14 1.72 -11.87 -9.78
C PHE A 14 2.70 -13.06 -9.74
N LYS A 15 3.71 -13.03 -10.61
CA LYS A 15 4.86 -13.94 -10.49
C LYS A 15 5.54 -13.66 -9.13
N PRO A 16 5.76 -14.66 -8.27
CA PRO A 16 6.26 -14.44 -6.91
C PRO A 16 7.57 -13.64 -6.85
N ASP A 17 8.50 -13.92 -7.76
CA ASP A 17 9.81 -13.25 -7.76
C ASP A 17 9.73 -11.79 -8.22
N GLU A 18 8.82 -11.48 -9.14
CA GLU A 18 8.57 -10.09 -9.55
C GLU A 18 7.92 -9.30 -8.42
N LEU A 19 6.95 -9.90 -7.71
CA LEU A 19 6.35 -9.27 -6.53
C LEU A 19 7.40 -8.99 -5.45
N LYS A 20 8.30 -9.95 -5.17
CA LYS A 20 9.41 -9.75 -4.22
C LYS A 20 10.31 -8.58 -4.61
N LYS A 21 10.68 -8.47 -5.90
CA LYS A 21 11.50 -7.35 -6.39
C LYS A 21 10.80 -6.00 -6.20
N ILE A 22 9.51 -5.92 -6.53
CA ILE A 22 8.71 -4.70 -6.35
C ILE A 22 8.65 -4.30 -4.87
N VAL A 23 8.31 -5.25 -3.99
CA VAL A 23 8.20 -5.01 -2.54
C VAL A 23 9.54 -4.60 -1.95
N LYS A 24 10.64 -5.25 -2.36
CA LYS A 24 11.99 -4.90 -1.92
C LYS A 24 12.33 -3.46 -2.30
N LYS A 25 12.20 -3.12 -3.59
CA LYS A 25 12.45 -1.76 -4.08
C LYS A 25 11.59 -0.73 -3.35
N TYR A 26 10.29 -0.99 -3.21
CA TYR A 26 9.35 -0.10 -2.52
C TYR A 26 9.77 0.15 -1.07
N THR A 27 10.15 -0.90 -0.35
CA THR A 27 10.58 -0.81 1.05
C THR A 27 11.90 -0.06 1.19
N GLU A 28 12.83 -0.25 0.26
CA GLU A 28 14.14 0.40 0.26
C GLU A 28 14.05 1.90 -0.06
N THR A 29 13.11 2.31 -0.92
CA THR A 29 12.97 3.72 -1.35
C THR A 29 12.02 4.55 -0.49
N HIS A 30 11.18 3.94 0.36
CA HIS A 30 10.17 4.66 1.16
C HIS A 30 10.32 4.43 2.67
N LYS A 31 11.55 4.60 3.18
CA LYS A 31 11.90 4.26 4.57
C LYS A 31 11.18 5.13 5.59
N LYS A 32 11.05 6.43 5.35
CA LYS A 32 10.39 7.36 6.28
C LYS A 32 8.90 7.09 6.35
N SER A 33 8.26 6.80 5.21
CA SER A 33 6.86 6.38 5.19
C SER A 33 6.64 5.12 6.04
N LYS A 34 7.55 4.13 5.93
CA LYS A 34 7.51 2.92 6.76
C LYS A 34 7.68 3.23 8.25
N GLU A 35 8.63 4.08 8.62
CA GLU A 35 8.86 4.48 10.01
C GLU A 35 7.62 5.16 10.62
N LEU A 36 6.98 6.06 9.87
CA LEU A 36 5.74 6.71 10.30
C LEU A 36 4.61 5.70 10.46
N TYR A 37 4.45 4.77 9.51
CA TYR A 37 3.47 3.70 9.61
C TYR A 37 3.70 2.81 10.84
N ASP A 38 4.94 2.37 11.08
CA ASP A 38 5.31 1.55 12.24
C ASP A 38 5.08 2.30 13.56
N ARG A 39 5.25 3.63 13.57
CA ARG A 39 4.90 4.48 14.72
C ARG A 39 3.39 4.57 14.93
N ALA A 40 2.64 4.81 13.86
CA ALA A 40 1.18 4.92 13.89
C ALA A 40 0.52 3.65 14.39
N ARG A 41 1.00 2.47 13.97
CA ARG A 41 0.49 1.15 14.41
C ARG A 41 0.52 0.93 15.93
N LYS A 42 1.34 1.68 16.67
CA LYS A 42 1.42 1.56 18.13
C LYS A 42 0.19 2.14 18.84
N ILE A 43 -0.53 3.04 18.18
CA ILE A 43 -1.64 3.81 18.78
C ILE A 43 -2.92 3.79 17.93
N ILE A 44 -2.82 3.57 16.62
CA ILE A 44 -3.94 3.45 15.70
C ILE A 44 -4.05 1.98 15.25
N PRO A 45 -5.18 1.30 15.47
CA PRO A 45 -5.41 -0.04 14.96
C PRO A 45 -5.18 -0.11 13.45
N GLY A 46 -4.27 -0.97 13.01
CA GLY A 46 -3.90 -1.08 11.58
C GLY A 46 -2.96 0.02 11.06
N GLY A 47 -2.66 1.05 11.87
CA GLY A 47 -1.73 2.12 11.52
C GLY A 47 -2.25 3.16 10.53
N VAL A 48 -3.56 3.16 10.25
CA VAL A 48 -4.26 4.13 9.39
C VAL A 48 -5.66 4.42 9.94
N GLU A 49 -6.16 5.64 9.73
CA GLU A 49 -7.49 6.05 10.20
C GLU A 49 -8.61 5.70 9.21
N HIS A 50 -8.29 5.64 7.91
CA HIS A 50 -9.27 5.35 6.85
C HIS A 50 -8.95 4.01 6.17
N ASN A 51 -9.99 3.20 5.95
CA ASN A 51 -9.84 1.85 5.37
C ASN A 51 -9.19 1.86 3.97
N LEU A 52 -9.42 2.90 3.16
CA LEU A 52 -8.82 2.99 1.83
C LEU A 52 -7.32 3.28 1.86
N ALA A 53 -6.77 3.69 3.01
CA ALA A 53 -5.34 3.94 3.15
C ALA A 53 -4.53 2.63 3.33
N PHE A 54 -5.18 1.49 3.60
CA PHE A 54 -4.47 0.20 3.68
C PHE A 54 -3.84 -0.14 2.34
N ASN A 55 -2.51 -0.13 2.29
CA ASN A 55 -1.72 -0.49 1.11
C ASN A 55 -0.59 -1.44 1.51
N PHE A 56 -0.26 -2.36 0.60
CA PHE A 56 0.82 -3.32 0.78
C PHE A 56 2.10 -2.82 0.07
N PRO A 57 3.29 -2.89 0.72
CA PRO A 57 3.55 -3.42 2.06
C PRO A 57 3.23 -2.46 3.23
N PHE A 58 3.14 -1.16 2.96
CA PHE A 58 2.73 -0.11 3.90
C PHE A 58 2.24 1.11 3.10
N PRO A 59 1.45 2.02 3.68
CA PRO A 59 1.01 3.24 3.00
C PRO A 59 2.13 4.29 2.85
N LEU A 60 2.04 5.10 1.78
CA LEU A 60 2.87 6.30 1.64
C LEU A 60 2.38 7.38 2.59
N ALA A 61 3.32 8.10 3.21
CA ALA A 61 3.01 9.29 3.99
C ALA A 61 3.22 10.54 3.13
N SER A 62 2.16 11.30 2.94
CA SER A 62 2.18 12.58 2.20
C SER A 62 2.78 13.69 3.06
N LYS A 63 3.72 14.45 2.50
CA LYS A 63 4.32 15.64 3.12
C LYS A 63 3.64 16.93 2.67
N LYS A 64 3.32 17.03 1.38
CA LYS A 64 2.62 18.18 0.77
C LYS A 64 1.75 17.69 -0.38
N VAL A 65 0.62 18.34 -0.57
CA VAL A 65 -0.23 18.20 -1.76
C VAL A 65 -0.47 19.61 -2.34
N ASP A 66 -0.41 19.74 -3.66
CA ASP A 66 -0.59 21.00 -4.38
C ASP A 66 -1.22 20.72 -5.75
N GLY A 67 -2.49 21.08 -5.92
CA GLY A 67 -3.28 20.68 -7.09
C GLY A 67 -3.29 19.15 -7.28
N CYS A 68 -2.82 18.69 -8.45
CA CYS A 68 -2.73 17.25 -8.79
C CYS A 68 -1.39 16.61 -8.39
N TYR A 69 -0.52 17.31 -7.65
CA TYR A 69 0.80 16.82 -7.25
C TYR A 69 0.84 16.49 -5.77
N MET A 70 1.53 15.39 -5.43
CA MET A 70 1.77 14.96 -4.06
C MET A 70 3.26 14.65 -3.88
N TRP A 71 3.85 15.21 -2.83
CA TRP A 71 5.20 14.90 -2.39
C TRP A 71 5.13 14.03 -1.16
N THR A 72 5.88 12.93 -1.17
CA THR A 72 6.03 12.06 -0.01
C THR A 72 6.99 12.63 1.02
N VAL A 73 7.02 12.03 2.20
CA VAL A 73 8.04 12.30 3.23
C VAL A 73 9.44 11.80 2.83
N ASP A 74 9.46 10.82 1.92
CA ASP A 74 10.64 10.28 1.26
C ASP A 74 11.08 11.15 0.09
#